data_AF-A0A2T0KDK5-F1
#
_entry.id   AF-A0A2T0KDK5-F1
#
_cell.length_a   1.000
_cell.length_b   1.000
_cell.length_c   1.000
_cell.angle_alpha   90.00
_cell.angle_beta   90.00
_cell.angle_gamma   90.00
#
_symmetry.space_group_name_H-M   'P 1'
#
loop_
_entity.id
_entity.type
_entity.pdbx_description
1 polymer ?
#
loop_
_entity_poly.entity_id
_entity_poly.type
_entity_poly.pdbx_seq_one_letter_code
_entity_poly.pdbx_strand_id
1 'polypeptide(L)'
;MTETAIGVPLTVKLRLVSSNSGRPRTGCTVSLWHCGGHRNRSRQPVDPAGWVAFSSAFPGAHAGHWPHVHFAVHSDGDLLHAAQLALPQDACAKAYRPDERRRLDAMTIAGDDCFTDGWALEMPSVTGDASRGMVATRTVGV
;
A
#
# COMPACT_ATOMS: atom_id res chain seq x y z
N MET A 1 18.49 -2.97 19.30
CA MET A 1 17.57 -4.10 19.49
C MET A 1 16.25 -3.68 18.85
N THR A 2 16.00 -4.06 17.60
CA THR A 2 14.83 -3.59 16.85
C THR A 2 13.64 -4.48 17.20
N GLU A 3 12.84 -4.00 18.15
CA GLU A 3 11.54 -4.56 18.47
C GLU A 3 10.74 -4.69 17.16
N THR A 4 10.62 -5.91 16.66
CA THR A 4 9.72 -6.20 15.56
C THR A 4 8.35 -6.15 16.19
N ALA A 5 7.73 -4.96 16.22
CA ALA A 5 6.33 -4.86 16.54
C ALA A 5 5.62 -5.86 15.62
N ILE A 6 5.01 -6.89 16.20
CA ILE A 6 4.13 -7.81 15.49
C ILE A 6 2.93 -6.96 15.08
N GLY A 7 3.07 -6.27 13.95
CA GLY A 7 2.04 -5.46 13.35
C GLY A 7 0.94 -6.34 12.80
N VAL A 8 -0.25 -5.77 12.60
CA VAL A 8 -1.35 -6.46 11.94
C VAL A 8 -0.87 -6.97 10.58
N PRO A 9 -1.00 -8.27 10.26
CA PRO A 9 -0.61 -8.78 8.96
C PRO A 9 -1.36 -8.05 7.84
N LEU A 10 -0.64 -7.62 6.80
CA LEU A 10 -1.20 -6.95 5.64
C LEU A 10 -0.75 -7.67 4.37
N THR A 11 -1.71 -8.15 3.58
CA THR A 11 -1.46 -8.57 2.20
C THR A 11 -1.83 -7.44 1.25
N VAL A 12 -0.87 -6.97 0.44
CA VAL A 12 -1.13 -6.00 -0.62
C VAL A 12 -1.23 -6.73 -1.95
N LYS A 13 -2.37 -6.64 -2.62
CA LYS A 13 -2.65 -7.21 -3.94
C LYS A 13 -2.81 -6.09 -4.97
N LEU A 14 -1.96 -6.10 -5.98
CA LEU A 14 -2.05 -5.18 -7.11
C LEU A 14 -2.40 -5.95 -8.37
N ARG A 15 -3.38 -5.45 -9.12
CA ARG A 15 -3.65 -5.88 -10.49
C ARG A 15 -3.17 -4.80 -11.45
N LEU A 16 -2.16 -5.09 -12.25
CA LEU A 16 -1.67 -4.18 -13.27
C LEU A 16 -2.41 -4.42 -14.58
N VAL A 17 -2.93 -3.34 -15.15
CA VAL A 17 -3.59 -3.34 -16.45
C VAL A 17 -3.01 -2.22 -17.32
N SER A 18 -3.05 -2.39 -18.63
CA SER A 18 -2.70 -1.34 -19.56
C SER A 18 -3.73 -0.21 -19.49
N SER A 19 -3.28 1.02 -19.27
CA SER A 19 -4.16 2.21 -19.29
C SER A 19 -4.89 2.39 -20.63
N ASN A 20 -4.27 1.96 -21.73
CA ASN A 20 -4.83 2.07 -23.08
C ASN A 20 -5.86 0.98 -23.40
N SER A 21 -5.62 -0.26 -22.97
CA SER A 21 -6.40 -1.42 -23.43
C SER A 21 -7.17 -2.17 -22.34
N GLY A 22 -6.91 -1.87 -21.06
CA GLY A 22 -7.46 -2.59 -19.92
C GLY A 22 -6.96 -4.04 -19.77
N ARG A 23 -6.08 -4.51 -20.66
CA ARG A 23 -5.54 -5.88 -20.63
C ARG A 23 -4.51 -6.03 -19.50
N PRO A 24 -4.38 -7.23 -18.90
CA PRO A 24 -3.33 -7.51 -17.94
C PRO A 24 -1.94 -7.11 -18.43
N ARG A 25 -1.16 -6.47 -17.56
CA ARG A 25 0.26 -6.16 -17.82
C ARG A 25 1.11 -7.30 -17.28
N THR A 26 1.84 -7.97 -18.17
CA THR A 26 2.72 -9.09 -17.86
C THR A 26 4.18 -8.70 -18.10
N GLY A 27 5.14 -9.52 -17.66
CA GLY A 27 6.57 -9.25 -17.85
C GLY A 27 7.12 -8.12 -16.98
N CYS A 28 6.30 -7.56 -16.08
CA CYS A 28 6.70 -6.54 -15.13
C CYS A 28 7.12 -7.15 -13.80
N THR A 29 7.89 -6.39 -13.03
CA THR A 29 8.11 -6.65 -11.60
C THR A 29 7.64 -5.45 -10.78
N VAL A 30 7.15 -5.70 -9.57
CA VAL A 30 6.75 -4.64 -8.65
C VAL A 30 7.64 -4.66 -7.43
N SER A 31 8.11 -3.49 -7.00
CA SER A 31 8.73 -3.29 -5.69
C SER A 31 7.74 -2.61 -4.76
N LEU A 32 7.68 -3.03 -3.50
CA LEU A 32 6.80 -2.44 -2.47
C LEU A 32 7.57 -2.11 -1.20
N TRP A 33 7.30 -0.94 -0.61
CA TRP A 33 7.88 -0.49 0.66
C TRP A 33 6.93 0.42 1.44
N HIS A 34 7.12 0.52 2.75
CA HIS A 34 6.27 1.32 3.64
C HIS A 34 6.89 2.68 3.95
N CYS A 35 6.01 3.64 4.29
CA CYS A 35 6.43 4.88 4.93
C CYS A 35 7.20 4.59 6.23
N GLY A 36 8.18 5.41 6.60
CA GLY A 36 8.93 5.23 7.86
C GLY A 36 10.12 4.27 7.83
N GLY A 37 10.54 3.77 6.66
CA GLY A 37 11.93 3.30 6.48
C GLY A 37 12.20 1.80 6.63
N HIS A 38 11.19 0.93 6.54
CA HIS A 38 11.47 -0.47 6.20
C HIS A 38 11.97 -0.54 4.75
N ARG A 39 13.29 -0.41 4.58
CA ARG A 39 14.02 -0.44 3.30
C ARG A 39 14.02 -1.80 2.59
N ASN A 40 13.26 -2.77 3.10
CA ASN A 40 13.07 -4.06 2.44
C ASN A 40 12.09 -3.87 1.28
N ARG A 41 12.60 -3.36 0.16
CA ARG A 41 11.90 -3.37 -1.12
C ARG A 41 11.81 -4.81 -1.61
N SER A 42 10.78 -5.51 -1.16
CA SER A 42 10.44 -6.80 -1.75
C SER A 42 10.07 -6.57 -3.21
N ARG A 43 10.66 -7.35 -4.12
CA ARG A 43 10.37 -7.32 -5.55
C ARG A 43 9.73 -8.64 -5.95
N GLN A 44 8.56 -8.57 -6.57
CA GLN A 44 7.81 -9.75 -7.00
C GLN A 44 7.43 -9.61 -8.49
N PRO A 45 7.50 -10.70 -9.28
CA PRO A 45 7.02 -10.69 -10.64
C PRO A 45 5.49 -10.61 -10.70
N VAL A 46 4.98 -10.01 -11.76
CA VAL A 46 3.55 -9.97 -12.05
C VAL A 46 3.17 -11.24 -12.82
N ASP A 47 2.10 -11.90 -12.38
CA ASP A 47 1.60 -13.12 -13.01
C ASP A 47 0.94 -12.86 -14.38
N PRO A 48 0.63 -13.91 -15.18
CA PRO A 48 0.00 -13.74 -16.48
C PRO A 48 -1.39 -13.09 -16.47
N ALA A 49 -2.08 -13.08 -15.31
CA ALA A 49 -3.37 -12.41 -15.13
C ALA A 49 -3.22 -10.95 -14.66
N GLY A 50 -1.98 -10.46 -14.54
CA GLY A 50 -1.64 -9.10 -14.15
C GLY A 50 -1.56 -8.90 -12.64
N TRP A 51 -1.56 -9.97 -11.84
CA TRP A 51 -1.57 -9.87 -10.39
C TRP A 51 -0.17 -9.99 -9.77
N VAL A 52 0.01 -9.26 -8.67
CA VAL A 52 1.14 -9.43 -7.75
C VAL A 52 0.65 -9.28 -6.32
N ALA A 53 1.23 -10.04 -5.39
CA ALA A 53 0.88 -10.02 -3.99
C ALA A 53 2.10 -9.92 -3.09
N PHE A 54 1.99 -9.13 -2.02
CA PHE A 54 3.02 -8.94 -1.01
C PHE A 54 2.46 -9.22 0.37
N SER A 55 3.09 -10.12 1.11
CA SER A 55 2.85 -10.29 2.54
C SER A 55 3.72 -9.31 3.32
N SER A 56 3.11 -8.50 4.15
CA SER A 56 3.77 -7.43 4.90
C SER A 56 3.05 -7.17 6.24
N ALA A 57 3.40 -6.06 6.88
CA ALA A 57 2.72 -5.56 8.09
C ALA A 57 1.97 -4.26 7.77
N PHE A 58 0.86 -4.03 8.48
CA PHE A 58 0.11 -2.78 8.39
C PHE A 58 0.98 -1.62 8.90
N PRO A 59 1.11 -0.50 8.16
CA PRO A 59 1.98 0.60 8.55
C PRO A 59 1.43 1.32 9.77
N GLY A 60 2.31 1.68 10.70
CA GLY A 60 1.95 2.45 11.89
C GLY A 60 1.52 3.89 11.57
N ALA A 61 0.81 4.52 12.51
CA ALA A 61 0.46 5.93 12.41
C ALA A 61 1.65 6.82 12.80
N HIS A 62 2.08 7.67 11.86
CA HIS A 62 3.15 8.66 12.05
C HIS A 62 2.58 10.07 11.95
N ALA A 63 2.96 10.96 12.87
CA ALA A 63 2.45 12.34 12.86
C ALA A 63 2.80 13.05 11.53
N GLY A 64 1.82 13.73 10.95
CA GLY A 64 1.97 14.44 9.67
C GLY A 64 1.95 13.55 8.42
N HIS A 65 1.88 12.22 8.58
CA HIS A 65 1.88 11.28 7.46
C HIS A 65 0.73 10.27 7.60
N TRP A 66 -0.28 10.45 6.74
CA TRP A 66 -1.39 9.53 6.56
C TRP A 66 -0.86 8.12 6.24
N PRO A 67 -1.41 7.05 6.82
CA PRO A 67 -0.89 5.69 6.60
C PRO A 67 -0.91 5.30 5.12
N HIS A 68 0.27 4.99 4.56
CA HIS A 68 0.40 4.65 3.14
C HIS A 68 1.49 3.62 2.85
N VAL A 69 1.37 3.02 1.68
CA VAL A 69 2.32 2.05 1.12
C VAL A 69 2.79 2.55 -0.25
N HIS A 70 4.09 2.53 -0.52
CA HIS A 70 4.62 2.87 -1.82
C HIS A 70 4.86 1.64 -2.69
N PHE A 71 4.74 1.80 -4.00
CA PHE A 71 5.14 0.78 -4.95
C PHE A 71 5.73 1.37 -6.23
N ALA A 72 6.55 0.56 -6.90
CA ALA A 72 7.11 0.89 -8.21
C ALA A 72 7.06 -0.32 -9.15
N VAL A 73 6.47 -0.13 -10.32
CA VAL A 73 6.39 -1.09 -11.42
C VAL A 73 7.58 -0.89 -12.34
N HIS A 74 8.24 -1.99 -12.71
CA HIS A 74 9.39 -1.98 -13.60
C HIS A 74 9.17 -2.94 -14.76
N SER A 75 9.60 -2.54 -15.95
CA SER A 75 9.67 -3.38 -17.15
C SER A 75 11.12 -3.43 -17.60
N ASP A 76 11.66 -4.62 -17.85
CA ASP A 76 13.04 -4.81 -18.33
C ASP A 76 14.13 -4.11 -17.48
N GLY A 77 13.85 -3.91 -16.19
CA GLY A 77 14.74 -3.22 -15.25
C GLY A 77 14.46 -1.73 -15.08
N ASP A 78 13.77 -1.10 -16.04
CA ASP A 78 13.47 0.33 -16.02
C ASP A 78 12.19 0.65 -15.24
N LEU A 79 12.16 1.82 -14.62
CA LEU A 79 10.98 2.31 -13.91
C LEU A 79 9.88 2.68 -14.92
N LEU A 80 8.77 1.94 -14.87
CA LEU A 80 7.59 2.20 -15.70
C LEU A 80 6.60 3.13 -14.99
N HIS A 81 6.36 2.89 -13.70
CA HIS A 81 5.38 3.64 -12.92
C HIS A 81 5.73 3.58 -11.43
N ALA A 82 5.54 4.67 -10.70
CA ALA A 82 5.65 4.70 -9.25
C ALA A 82 4.44 5.46 -8.69
N ALA A 83 3.88 4.93 -7.60
CA ALA A 83 2.77 5.54 -6.91
C ALA A 83 2.74 5.06 -5.46
N GLN A 84 1.71 5.51 -4.75
CA GLN A 84 1.44 5.16 -3.37
C GLN A 84 -0.01 4.73 -3.21
N LEU A 85 -0.29 4.10 -2.07
CA LEU A 85 -1.62 3.68 -1.67
C LEU A 85 -1.97 4.33 -0.33
N ALA A 86 -2.91 5.26 -0.32
CA ALA A 86 -3.51 5.77 0.91
C ALA A 86 -4.39 4.69 1.54
N LEU A 87 -4.11 4.25 2.77
CA LEU A 87 -4.97 3.28 3.42
C LEU A 87 -6.28 3.94 3.89
N PRO A 88 -7.45 3.35 3.64
CA PRO A 88 -8.74 3.90 4.07
C PRO A 88 -8.80 4.09 5.59
N GLN A 89 -9.44 5.18 6.03
CA GLN A 89 -9.55 5.52 7.45
C GLN A 89 -10.21 4.40 8.28
N ASP A 90 -11.21 3.72 7.73
CA ASP A 90 -11.89 2.63 8.43
C ASP A 90 -11.00 1.39 8.60
N ALA A 91 -10.12 1.12 7.62
CA ALA A 91 -9.11 0.07 7.73
C ALA A 91 -8.05 0.42 8.78
N CYS A 92 -7.54 1.65 8.78
CA CYS A 92 -6.62 2.13 9.81
C CYS A 92 -7.25 2.05 11.21
N ALA A 93 -8.51 2.49 11.33
CA ALA A 93 -9.28 2.41 12.56
C ALA A 93 -9.45 0.97 13.10
N LYS A 94 -9.57 -0.02 12.22
CA LYS A 94 -9.67 -1.45 12.58
C LYS A 94 -8.31 -2.05 12.94
N ALA A 95 -7.22 -1.57 12.34
CA ALA A 95 -5.87 -2.12 12.53
C ALA A 95 -5.19 -1.58 13.80
N TYR A 96 -5.48 -0.33 14.17
CA TYR A 96 -4.73 0.39 15.19
C TYR A 96 -5.12 0.10 16.62
N ARG A 97 -4.08 0.01 17.47
CA ARG A 97 -4.24 0.08 18.93
C ARG A 97 -4.64 1.50 19.37
N PRO A 98 -5.14 1.69 20.60
CA PRO A 98 -5.63 2.99 21.05
C PRO A 98 -4.65 4.17 20.85
N ASP A 99 -3.35 4.00 21.07
CA ASP A 99 -2.37 5.09 20.91
C ASP A 99 -2.15 5.47 19.45
N GLU A 100 -2.10 4.48 18.55
CA GLU A 100 -2.01 4.72 17.10
C GLU A 100 -3.31 5.36 16.58
N ARG A 101 -4.46 4.97 17.14
CA ARG A 101 -5.75 5.56 16.82
C ARG A 101 -5.83 7.03 17.20
N ARG A 102 -5.31 7.40 18.38
CA ARG A 102 -5.22 8.82 18.79
C ARG A 102 -4.39 9.65 17.81
N ARG A 103 -3.31 9.09 17.25
CA ARG A 103 -2.51 9.76 16.21
C ARG A 103 -3.29 9.89 14.91
N LEU A 104 -3.97 8.83 14.48
CA LEU A 104 -4.84 8.86 13.30
C LEU A 104 -5.92 9.93 13.42
N ASP A 105 -6.61 10.00 14.56
CA ASP A 105 -7.69 10.96 14.81
C ASP A 105 -7.20 12.41 14.89
N ALA A 106 -5.90 12.63 15.15
CA ALA A 106 -5.25 13.94 15.12
C ALA A 106 -4.82 14.39 13.71
N MET A 107 -5.07 13.57 12.68
CA MET A 107 -4.68 13.82 11.29
C MET A 107 -5.88 13.69 10.36
N THR A 108 -5.74 14.25 9.16
CA THR A 108 -6.68 14.00 8.06
C THR A 108 -5.88 13.73 6.79
N ILE A 109 -6.39 12.85 5.93
CA ILE A 109 -5.74 12.60 4.63
C ILE A 109 -5.68 13.87 3.75
N ALA A 110 -6.63 14.80 3.94
CA ALA A 110 -6.65 16.08 3.24
C ALA A 110 -5.56 17.04 3.70
N GLY A 111 -5.08 16.89 4.94
CA GLY A 111 -3.98 17.68 5.51
C GLY A 111 -2.63 16.99 5.39
N ASP A 112 -2.54 15.90 4.63
CA ASP A 112 -1.30 15.18 4.40
C ASP A 112 -0.52 15.75 3.20
N ASP A 113 0.79 15.95 3.38
CA ASP A 113 1.66 16.54 2.37
C ASP A 113 1.87 15.65 1.13
N CYS A 114 1.61 14.34 1.21
CA CYS A 114 1.76 13.40 0.09
C CYS A 114 0.48 13.27 -0.75
N PHE A 115 -0.68 13.70 -0.26
CA PHE A 115 -1.98 13.51 -0.92
C PHE A 115 -2.67 14.82 -1.32
N THR A 116 -1.91 15.91 -1.48
CA THR A 116 -2.43 17.26 -1.78
C THR A 116 -3.17 17.35 -3.13
N ASP A 117 -2.78 16.53 -4.11
CA ASP A 117 -3.39 16.48 -5.44
C ASP A 117 -4.58 15.48 -5.54
N GLY A 118 -4.97 14.90 -4.40
CA GLY A 118 -6.08 13.96 -4.27
C GLY A 118 -5.65 12.50 -4.17
N TRP A 119 -6.43 11.69 -3.43
CA TRP A 119 -6.10 10.30 -3.06
C TRP A 119 -7.12 9.26 -3.53
N ALA A 120 -8.22 9.68 -4.15
CA ALA A 120 -9.32 8.78 -4.50
C ALA A 120 -8.88 7.65 -5.44
N LEU A 121 -7.95 7.94 -6.36
CA LEU A 121 -7.37 6.93 -7.27
C LEU A 121 -6.24 6.11 -6.63
N GLU A 122 -5.78 6.50 -5.44
CA GLU A 122 -4.71 5.86 -4.68
C GLU A 122 -5.26 5.02 -3.51
N MET A 123 -6.55 5.09 -3.19
CA MET A 123 -7.14 4.27 -2.14
C MET A 123 -7.45 2.83 -2.60
N PRO A 124 -6.84 1.79 -2.00
CA PRO A 124 -7.22 0.40 -2.22
C PRO A 124 -8.54 0.07 -1.51
N SER A 125 -9.22 -0.97 -1.97
CA SER A 125 -10.24 -1.64 -1.16
C SER A 125 -9.55 -2.48 -0.10
N VAL A 126 -9.95 -2.35 1.18
CA VAL A 126 -9.38 -3.15 2.26
C VAL A 126 -10.45 -4.02 2.91
N THR A 127 -10.14 -5.31 3.04
CA THR A 127 -10.99 -6.32 3.69
C THR A 127 -10.23 -7.02 4.81
N GLY A 128 -10.93 -7.72 5.70
CA GLY A 128 -10.33 -8.44 6.82
C GLY A 128 -10.36 -7.65 8.13
N ASP A 129 -9.56 -8.10 9.09
CA ASP A 129 -9.50 -7.53 10.44
C ASP A 129 -8.12 -7.72 11.08
N ALA A 130 -7.89 -7.06 12.22
CA ALA A 130 -6.60 -7.08 12.90
C ALA A 130 -6.15 -8.47 13.39
N SER A 131 -7.09 -9.40 13.62
CA SER A 131 -6.78 -10.73 14.16
C SER A 131 -6.44 -11.75 13.07
N ARG A 132 -7.11 -11.66 11.91
CA ARG A 132 -6.92 -12.58 10.77
C ARG A 132 -6.01 -12.02 9.69
N GLY A 133 -5.65 -10.74 9.79
CA GLY A 133 -4.93 -10.01 8.77
C GLY A 133 -5.87 -9.24 7.83
N MET A 134 -5.30 -8.23 7.20
CA MET A 134 -5.98 -7.35 6.26
C MET A 134 -5.46 -7.57 4.84
N VAL A 135 -6.34 -7.36 3.87
CA VAL A 135 -6.01 -7.48 2.44
C VAL A 135 -6.36 -6.17 1.75
N ALA A 136 -5.35 -5.45 1.28
CA ALA A 136 -5.51 -4.25 0.46
C ALA A 136 -5.43 -4.64 -1.02
N THR A 137 -6.47 -4.33 -1.79
CA THR A 137 -6.56 -4.68 -3.23
C THR A 137 -6.75 -3.42 -4.07
N ARG A 138 -5.93 -3.28 -5.12
CA ARG A 138 -6.05 -2.18 -6.09
C ARG A 138 -5.79 -2.66 -7.52
N THR A 139 -6.58 -2.15 -8.47
CA THR A 139 -6.24 -2.23 -9.90
C THR A 139 -5.54 -0.93 -10.29
N VAL A 140 -4.38 -1.04 -10.95
CA VAL A 140 -3.53 0.08 -11.34
C VAL A 140 -3.36 0.06 -12.85
N GLY A 141 -3.72 1.17 -13.50
CA GLY A 141 -3.45 1.39 -14.92
C GLY A 141 -2.01 1.88 -15.10
N VAL A 142 -1.22 1.16 -15.90
CA VAL A 142 0.16 1.51 -16.28
C VAL A 142 0.34 1.51 -17.80
#